data_AF-A0A9E2V3R6-F1
#
_entry.id   AF-A0A9E2V3R6-F1
#
_cell.length_a   1.000
_cell.length_b   1.000
_cell.length_c   1.000
_cell.angle_alpha   90.00
_cell.angle_beta   90.00
_cell.angle_gamma   90.00
#
_symmetry.space_group_name_H-M   'P 1'
#
loop_
_entity.id
_entity.type
_entity.pdbx_description
1 polymer ?
#
loop_
_entity_poly.entity_id
_entity_poly.type
_entity_poly.pdbx_seq_one_letter_code
_entity_poly.pdbx_strand_id
1 'polypeptide(L)'
;MTRPDAVLAAIVGGVLVLAGIAGVTSARRGPVQLEDGSPGAAVQAYLASIESGDLETAAAQLDPSGRCTLDDLRKTFRPDSFRAVLEETGTHGADSTVTIRITETDGAPLGEG
;
A
#
# COMPACT_ATOMS: atom_id res chain seq x y z
N MET A 1 -35.68 -30.50 1.11
CA MET A 1 -35.11 -29.17 0.84
C MET A 1 -36.19 -28.34 0.19
N THR A 2 -36.68 -27.33 0.89
CA THR A 2 -37.67 -26.41 0.36
C THR A 2 -37.00 -25.58 -0.75
N ARG A 3 -37.72 -25.27 -1.84
CA ARG A 3 -37.21 -24.40 -2.92
C ARG A 3 -36.43 -23.16 -2.43
N PRO A 4 -36.84 -22.45 -1.36
CA PRO A 4 -36.06 -21.34 -0.83
C PRO A 4 -34.68 -21.72 -0.27
N ASP A 5 -34.52 -22.89 0.35
CA ASP A 5 -33.22 -23.35 0.88
C ASP A 5 -32.23 -23.64 -0.26
N ALA A 6 -32.73 -24.16 -1.39
CA ALA A 6 -31.92 -24.42 -2.58
C ALA A 6 -31.45 -23.13 -3.26
N VAL A 7 -32.31 -22.09 -3.29
CA VAL A 7 -31.95 -20.77 -3.83
C VAL A 7 -30.91 -20.09 -2.95
N LEU A 8 -31.07 -20.13 -1.63
CA LEU A 8 -30.09 -19.62 -0.68
C LEU A 8 -28.73 -20.32 -0.83
N ALA A 9 -28.72 -21.64 -0.92
CA ALA A 9 -27.49 -22.40 -1.12
C ALA A 9 -26.77 -22.03 -2.44
N ALA A 10 -27.53 -21.82 -3.51
CA ALA A 10 -26.97 -21.39 -4.80
C ALA A 10 -26.36 -19.99 -4.73
N ILE A 11 -27.03 -19.04 -4.06
CA ILE A 11 -26.52 -17.67 -3.88
C ILE A 11 -25.24 -17.68 -3.04
N VAL A 12 -25.26 -18.35 -1.88
CA VAL A 12 -24.10 -18.44 -0.99
C VAL A 12 -22.92 -19.11 -1.70
N GLY A 13 -23.16 -20.22 -2.40
CA GLY A 13 -22.14 -20.89 -3.20
C GLY A 13 -21.55 -19.96 -4.28
N GLY A 14 -22.40 -19.21 -4.98
CA GLY A 14 -21.96 -18.22 -5.97
C GLY A 14 -21.07 -17.12 -5.37
N VAL A 15 -21.46 -16.57 -4.22
CA VAL A 15 -20.68 -15.54 -3.51
C VAL A 15 -19.31 -16.07 -3.08
N LEU A 16 -19.25 -17.29 -2.53
CA LEU A 16 -18.00 -17.92 -2.12
C LEU A 16 -17.05 -18.15 -3.31
N VAL A 17 -17.58 -18.56 -4.46
CA VAL A 17 -16.80 -18.73 -5.69
C VAL A 17 -16.22 -17.38 -6.14
N LEU A 18 -17.03 -16.33 -6.18
CA LEU A 18 -16.59 -14.99 -6.56
C LEU A 18 -15.52 -14.45 -5.59
N ALA A 19 -15.72 -14.63 -4.28
CA ALA A 19 -14.75 -14.25 -3.26
C ALA A 19 -13.42 -15.00 -3.40
N GLY A 20 -13.46 -16.31 -3.69
CA GLY A 20 -12.27 -17.10 -3.97
C GLY A 20 -11.49 -16.60 -5.18
N ILE A 21 -12.18 -16.29 -6.28
CA ILE A 21 -11.56 -15.72 -7.50
C ILE A 21 -10.92 -14.35 -7.19
N ALA A 22 -11.64 -13.48 -6.46
CA ALA A 22 -11.13 -12.17 -6.04
C ALA A 22 -9.88 -12.30 -5.14
N GLY A 23 -9.91 -13.22 -4.17
CA GLY A 23 -8.77 -13.50 -3.30
C GLY A 23 -7.53 -13.96 -4.06
N VAL A 24 -7.69 -14.93 -4.98
CA VAL A 24 -6.56 -15.46 -5.78
C VAL A 24 -6.02 -14.41 -6.73
N THR A 25 -6.89 -13.64 -7.40
CA THR A 25 -6.45 -12.57 -8.33
C THR A 25 -5.78 -11.42 -7.58
N SER A 26 -6.26 -11.07 -6.38
CA SER A 26 -5.62 -10.08 -5.51
C SER A 26 -4.25 -10.57 -5.00
N ALA A 27 -4.15 -11.82 -4.57
CA ALA A 27 -2.89 -12.39 -4.06
C ALA A 27 -1.82 -12.54 -5.15
N ARG A 28 -2.23 -12.72 -6.41
CA ARG A 28 -1.32 -12.79 -7.58
C ARG A 28 -0.96 -11.43 -8.17
N ARG A 29 -1.61 -10.35 -7.71
CA ARG A 29 -1.18 -8.99 -8.04
C ARG A 29 0.09 -8.72 -7.23
N GLY A 30 1.23 -9.10 -7.78
CA GLY A 30 2.52 -8.70 -7.25
C GLY A 30 2.59 -7.16 -7.15
N PRO A 31 3.47 -6.62 -6.29
CA PRO A 31 3.70 -5.19 -6.26
C PRO A 31 3.98 -4.73 -7.68
N VAL A 32 3.30 -3.67 -8.12
CA VAL A 32 3.63 -3.01 -9.38
C VAL A 32 5.12 -2.70 -9.31
N GLN A 33 5.91 -3.42 -10.11
CA GLN A 33 7.32 -3.14 -10.27
C GLN A 33 7.39 -1.92 -11.17
N LEU A 34 7.61 -0.77 -10.55
CA LEU A 34 7.87 0.47 -11.24
C LEU A 34 9.26 0.35 -11.89
N GLU A 35 9.42 0.95 -13.07
CA GLU A 35 10.69 0.91 -13.79
C GLU A 35 11.84 1.44 -12.92
N ASP A 36 12.94 0.69 -12.87
CA ASP A 36 14.11 1.05 -12.08
C ASP A 36 14.64 2.44 -12.49
N GLY A 37 14.89 3.29 -11.49
CA GLY A 37 15.32 4.67 -11.71
C GLY A 37 14.19 5.66 -12.03
N SER A 38 12.94 5.21 -12.12
CA SER A 38 11.79 6.12 -12.21
C SER A 38 11.54 6.85 -10.88
N PRO A 39 10.96 8.08 -10.90
CA PRO A 39 10.58 8.78 -9.68
C PRO A 39 9.64 7.97 -8.78
N GLY A 40 8.73 7.20 -9.40
CA GLY A 40 7.82 6.31 -8.68
C GLY A 40 8.55 5.18 -7.95
N ALA A 41 9.57 4.58 -8.57
CA ALA A 41 10.38 3.53 -7.95
C ALA A 41 11.15 4.06 -6.73
N ALA A 42 11.68 5.28 -6.79
CA ALA A 42 12.35 5.92 -5.65
C ALA A 42 11.39 6.12 -4.46
N VAL A 43 10.17 6.63 -4.73
CA VAL A 43 9.14 6.79 -3.69
C VAL A 43 8.71 5.43 -3.12
N GLN A 44 8.55 4.40 -3.96
CA GLN A 44 8.21 3.06 -3.51
C GLN A 44 9.29 2.46 -2.61
N ALA A 45 10.57 2.62 -2.94
CA ALA A 45 11.68 2.14 -2.12
C ALA A 45 11.76 2.87 -0.77
N TYR A 46 11.53 4.18 -0.76
CA TYR A 46 11.44 4.97 0.47
C TYR A 46 10.30 4.48 1.37
N LEU A 47 9.08 4.37 0.85
CA LEU A 47 7.92 3.93 1.63
C LEU A 47 8.05 2.50 2.14
N ALA A 48 8.61 1.58 1.35
CA ALA A 48 8.88 0.21 1.78
C ALA A 48 9.86 0.15 2.96
N SER A 49 10.84 1.06 2.98
CA SER A 49 11.80 1.18 4.10
C SER A 49 11.15 1.75 5.35
N ILE A 50 10.20 2.68 5.21
CA ILE A 50 9.40 3.18 6.33
C ILE A 50 8.50 2.07 6.91
N GLU A 51 7.84 1.29 6.05
CA GLU A 51 6.96 0.18 6.44
C GLU A 51 7.74 -0.94 7.16
N SER A 52 8.94 -1.28 6.69
CA SER A 52 9.81 -2.29 7.34
C SER A 52 10.48 -1.79 8.62
N GLY A 53 10.40 -0.48 8.89
CA GLY A 53 11.08 0.17 10.02
C GLY A 53 12.57 0.42 9.82
N ASP A 54 13.11 0.13 8.63
CA ASP A 54 14.50 0.41 8.24
C ASP A 54 14.67 1.90 7.89
N LEU A 55 14.78 2.72 8.92
CA LEU A 55 14.89 4.17 8.78
C LEU A 55 16.24 4.60 8.19
N GLU A 56 17.28 3.81 8.40
CA GLU A 56 18.60 4.03 7.82
C GLU A 56 18.55 3.94 6.28
N THR A 57 17.92 2.89 5.75
CA THR A 57 17.69 2.77 4.31
C THR A 57 16.74 3.85 3.79
N ALA A 58 15.69 4.19 4.54
CA ALA A 58 14.78 5.29 4.17
C ALA A 58 15.52 6.64 4.07
N ALA A 59 16.38 6.96 5.03
CA ALA A 59 17.16 8.19 5.03
C ALA A 59 18.16 8.25 3.86
N ALA A 60 18.69 7.10 3.43
CA ALA A 60 19.60 7.03 2.29
C ALA A 60 18.92 7.35 0.93
N GLN A 61 17.59 7.31 0.88
CA GLN A 61 16.82 7.71 -0.32
C GLN A 61 16.55 9.23 -0.38
N LEU A 62 16.84 9.97 0.70
CA LEU A 62 16.64 11.42 0.75
C LEU A 62 17.79 12.16 0.07
N ASP A 63 17.51 13.35 -0.44
CA ASP A 63 18.54 14.25 -0.95
C ASP A 63 19.52 14.61 0.19
N PRO A 64 20.83 14.31 0.06
CA PRO A 64 21.82 14.63 1.09
C PRO A 64 22.05 16.13 1.28
N SER A 65 21.66 16.96 0.31
CA SER A 65 21.65 18.42 0.42
C SER A 65 20.34 18.97 1.01
N GLY A 66 19.34 18.10 1.17
CA GLY A 66 18.07 18.41 1.77
C GLY A 66 18.13 18.61 3.29
N ARG A 67 17.00 19.02 3.86
CA ARG A 67 16.88 19.33 5.30
C ARG A 67 16.44 18.15 6.17
N CYS A 68 15.95 17.07 5.56
CA CYS A 68 15.41 15.92 6.27
C CYS A 68 16.53 14.93 6.63
N THR A 69 16.58 14.52 7.89
CA THR A 69 17.61 13.61 8.42
C THR A 69 17.01 12.34 9.03
N LEU A 70 17.87 11.36 9.30
CA LEU A 70 17.50 10.16 10.05
C LEU A 70 16.89 10.48 11.44
N ASP A 71 17.38 11.53 12.09
CA ASP A 71 16.86 11.96 13.40
C ASP A 71 15.43 12.51 13.28
N ASP A 72 15.11 13.19 12.18
CA ASP A 72 13.75 13.65 11.88
C ASP A 72 12.80 12.47 11.64
N LEU A 73 13.25 11.45 10.90
CA LEU A 73 12.46 10.24 10.67
C LEU A 73 12.15 9.49 11.98
N ARG A 74 13.09 9.45 12.93
CA ARG A 74 12.91 8.80 14.24
C ARG A 74 11.92 9.53 15.14
N LYS A 75 11.77 10.85 14.96
CA LYS A 75 10.86 11.69 15.76
C LYS A 75 9.46 11.80 15.15
N THR A 76 9.30 11.35 13.91
CA THR A 76 8.02 11.45 13.18
C THR A 76 7.09 10.33 13.60
N PHE A 77 5.80 10.64 13.69
CA PHE A 77 4.76 9.65 13.92
C PHE A 77 4.72 8.64 12.76
N ARG A 78 4.69 7.34 13.08
CA ARG A 78 4.58 6.25 12.11
C ARG A 78 3.30 5.46 12.40
N PRO A 79 2.38 5.32 11.43
CA PRO A 79 1.24 4.42 11.57
C PRO A 79 1.73 2.96 11.64
N ASP A 80 1.06 2.12 12.44
CA ASP A 80 1.42 0.70 12.57
C ASP A 80 1.35 -0.05 11.24
N SER A 81 0.41 0.35 10.38
CA SER A 81 0.31 -0.11 9.00
C SER A 81 -0.31 0.95 8.12
N PHE A 82 0.13 1.00 6.86
CA PHE A 82 -0.46 1.88 5.87
C PHE A 82 -0.46 1.20 4.50
N ARG A 83 -1.38 1.61 3.64
CA ARG A 83 -1.39 1.25 2.22
C ARG A 83 -1.12 2.49 1.39
N ALA A 84 -0.07 2.44 0.58
CA ALA A 84 0.24 3.48 -0.40
C ALA A 84 -0.20 3.05 -1.81
N VAL A 85 -0.86 3.95 -2.53
CA VAL A 85 -1.27 3.76 -3.93
C VAL A 85 -0.73 4.92 -4.75
N LEU A 86 0.00 4.61 -5.82
CA LEU A 86 0.45 5.61 -6.79
C LEU A 86 -0.75 6.09 -7.63
N GLU A 87 -1.00 7.40 -7.63
CA GLU A 87 -2.09 7.99 -8.43
C GLU A 87 -1.56 8.59 -9.73
N GLU A 88 -0.50 9.40 -9.63
CA GLU A 88 0.02 10.16 -10.75
C GLU A 88 1.52 10.42 -10.59
N THR A 89 2.23 10.46 -11.70
CA THR A 89 3.62 10.94 -11.79
C THR A 89 3.70 12.02 -12.85
N GLY A 90 4.12 13.20 -12.47
CA GLY A 90 4.40 14.32 -13.37
C GLY A 90 5.89 14.65 -13.36
N THR A 91 6.46 14.93 -14.52
CA THR A 91 7.86 15.37 -14.64
C THR A 91 7.89 16.74 -15.31
N HIS A 92 8.56 17.70 -14.68
CA HIS A 92 8.70 19.05 -15.19
C HIS A 92 10.17 19.48 -15.15
N GLY A 93 10.84 19.42 -16.31
CA GLY A 93 12.27 19.73 -16.39
C GLY A 93 13.11 18.72 -15.61
N ALA A 94 13.84 19.20 -14.61
CA ALA A 94 14.65 18.37 -13.71
C ALA A 94 13.87 17.83 -12.50
N ASP A 95 12.66 18.36 -12.27
CA ASP A 95 11.85 18.02 -11.11
C ASP A 95 10.81 16.96 -11.47
N SER A 96 10.55 16.06 -10.52
CA SER A 96 9.49 15.05 -10.64
C SER A 96 8.58 15.11 -9.43
N THR A 97 7.28 15.15 -9.69
CA THR A 97 6.22 15.12 -8.69
C THR A 97 5.53 13.77 -8.74
N VAL A 98 5.43 13.11 -7.59
CA VAL A 98 4.76 11.82 -7.44
C VAL A 98 3.60 12.01 -6.48
N THR A 99 2.37 11.80 -6.96
CA THR A 99 1.15 11.87 -6.16
C THR A 99 0.80 10.47 -5.66
N ILE A 100 0.82 10.30 -4.34
CA ILE A 100 0.45 9.05 -3.67
C ILE A 100 -0.76 9.27 -2.76
N ARG A 101 -1.66 8.29 -2.76
CA ARG A 101 -2.71 8.17 -1.76
C ARG A 101 -2.24 7.23 -0.66
N ILE A 102 -2.12 7.74 0.55
CA ILE A 102 -1.84 6.94 1.74
C ILE A 102 -3.15 6.69 2.48
N THR A 103 -3.42 5.43 2.79
CA THR A 103 -4.50 5.03 3.70
C THR A 103 -3.86 4.41 4.93
N GLU A 104 -3.95 5.11 6.05
CA GLU A 104 -3.47 4.62 7.34
C GLU A 104 -4.52 3.65 7.89
N THR A 105 -4.06 2.54 8.46
CA THR A 105 -4.93 1.63 9.20
C THR A 105 -4.47 1.63 10.65
N ASP A 106 -5.18 2.39 11.46
CA ASP A 106 -5.07 2.29 12.92
C ASP A 106 -5.60 0.91 13.30
N GLY A 107 -4.80 0.10 13.99
CA GLY A 107 -5.11 -1.29 14.33
C GLY A 107 -6.24 -1.47 15.35
N ALA A 108 -7.41 -0.86 15.15
CA ALA A 108 -8.63 -1.19 15.87
C ALA A 108 -9.46 -2.18 15.03
N PRO A 109 -9.48 -3.49 15.35
CA PRO A 109 -10.42 -4.40 14.73
C PRO A 109 -11.85 -3.96 15.09
N LEU A 110 -12.68 -3.73 14.07
CA LEU A 110 -14.11 -3.57 14.27
C LEU A 110 -14.68 -4.89 14.82
N GLY A 111 -15.05 -4.88 16.11
CA GLY A 111 -15.96 -5.86 16.68
C GLY A 111 -15.59 -6.26 18.10
N GLU A 112 -16.15 -5.56 19.10
CA GLU A 112 -16.94 -6.10 20.22
C GLU A 112 -17.74 -4.94 20.84
N GLY A 113 -19.07 -5.02 20.75
CA GLY A 113 -20.04 -4.13 21.38
C GLY A 113 -21.37 -4.84 21.45
#